data_AF-A0A7C7KL86-F1
#
_entry.id   AF-A0A7C7KL86-F1
#
_cell.length_a   1.000
_cell.length_b   1.000
_cell.length_c   1.000
_cell.angle_alpha   90.00
_cell.angle_beta   90.00
_cell.angle_gamma   90.00
#
_symmetry.space_group_name_H-M   'P 1'
#
loop_
_entity.id
_entity.type
_entity.pdbx_description
1 polymer ?
#
loop_
_entity_poly.entity_id
_entity_poly.type
_entity_poly.pdbx_seq_one_letter_code
_entity_poly.pdbx_strand_id
1 'polypeptide(L)'
;WQNGPSHSETEFENRLEWFTTQAEEAGFTPADTSAVANAVKAVITSRADFITERGMAAVGPLMGMVMAELGGSADGALVSQILREKISEILKD
;
A
#
# COMPACT_ATOMS: atom_id res chain seq x y z
N TRP A 1 -7.47 -11.52 23.45
CA TRP A 1 -6.30 -11.98 22.69
C TRP A 1 -5.42 -12.87 23.58
N GLN A 2 -5.88 -14.06 23.99
CA GLN A 2 -5.19 -14.89 24.99
C GLN A 2 -4.60 -16.19 24.44
N ASN A 3 -4.66 -16.45 23.13
CA ASN A 3 -4.30 -17.75 22.53
C ASN A 3 -3.15 -17.67 21.49
N GLY A 4 -2.36 -16.60 21.51
CA GLY A 4 -1.20 -16.46 20.61
C GLY A 4 0.02 -17.27 21.08
N PRO A 5 0.95 -17.62 20.18
CA PRO A 5 2.14 -18.38 20.52
C PRO A 5 3.05 -17.60 21.49
N SER A 6 3.68 -18.32 22.40
CA SER A 6 4.57 -17.76 23.42
C SER A 6 5.86 -17.24 22.78
N HIS A 7 6.22 -15.99 23.08
CA HIS A 7 7.44 -15.37 22.54
C HIS A 7 8.74 -16.02 23.07
N SER A 8 8.67 -16.66 24.25
CA SER A 8 9.81 -17.31 24.90
C SER A 8 9.91 -18.81 24.61
N GLU A 9 8.81 -19.46 24.21
CA GLU A 9 8.76 -20.93 24.07
C GLU A 9 8.49 -21.39 22.63
N THR A 10 8.11 -20.49 21.72
CA THR A 10 7.86 -20.81 20.31
C THR A 10 8.92 -20.17 19.44
N GLU A 11 9.52 -20.92 18.51
CA GLU A 11 10.49 -20.40 17.53
C GLU A 11 9.91 -19.27 16.68
N PHE A 12 10.76 -18.32 16.26
CA PHE A 12 10.33 -17.13 15.52
C PHE A 12 9.50 -17.48 14.27
N GLU A 13 9.98 -18.43 13.46
CA GLU A 13 9.30 -18.86 12.22
C GLU A 13 7.89 -19.40 12.50
N ASN A 14 7.73 -20.22 13.54
CA ASN A 14 6.43 -20.78 13.92
C ASN A 14 5.47 -19.68 14.43
N ARG A 15 6.01 -18.65 15.10
CA ARG A 15 5.19 -17.48 15.50
C ARG A 15 4.76 -16.67 14.28
N LEU A 16 5.67 -16.47 13.32
CA LEU A 16 5.40 -15.73 12.09
C LEU A 16 4.32 -16.42 11.26
N GLU A 17 4.40 -17.75 11.13
CA GLU A 17 3.38 -18.57 10.47
C GLU A 17 2.02 -18.42 11.15
N TRP A 18 1.96 -18.49 12.49
CA TRP A 18 0.73 -18.29 13.24
C TRP A 18 0.13 -16.90 12.99
N PHE A 19 0.93 -15.83 13.06
CA PHE A 19 0.43 -14.47 12.82
C PHE A 19 -0.07 -14.28 11.39
N THR A 20 0.65 -14.81 10.40
CA THR A 20 0.24 -14.73 8.99
C THR A 20 -1.10 -15.45 8.78
N THR A 21 -1.24 -16.67 9.31
CA THR A 21 -2.48 -17.45 9.22
C THR A 21 -3.65 -16.71 9.86
N GLN A 22 -3.48 -16.17 11.07
CA GLN A 22 -4.54 -15.43 11.76
C GLN A 22 -4.91 -14.13 11.05
N ALA A 23 -3.93 -13.44 10.45
CA ALA A 23 -4.19 -12.24 9.64
C ALA A 23 -5.00 -12.60 8.39
N GLU A 24 -4.65 -13.69 7.69
CA GLU A 24 -5.39 -14.19 6.53
C GLU A 24 -6.82 -14.60 6.87
N GLU A 25 -7.02 -15.41 7.91
CA GLU A 25 -8.35 -15.85 8.36
C GLU A 25 -9.25 -14.68 8.78
N ALA A 26 -8.65 -13.62 9.33
CA ALA A 26 -9.35 -12.40 9.72
C ALA A 26 -9.48 -11.37 8.59
N GLY A 27 -8.94 -11.64 7.40
CA GLY A 27 -9.00 -10.75 6.23
C GLY A 27 -8.07 -9.52 6.30
N PHE A 28 -7.04 -9.56 7.13
CA PHE A 28 -6.02 -8.52 7.27
C PHE A 28 -4.75 -8.83 6.47
N THR A 29 -4.90 -9.13 5.18
CA THR A 29 -3.75 -9.31 4.27
C THR A 29 -3.30 -7.98 3.68
N PRO A 30 -1.99 -7.77 3.47
CA PRO A 30 -1.50 -6.62 2.72
C PRO A 30 -2.17 -6.49 1.35
N ALA A 31 -2.35 -5.26 0.88
CA ALA A 31 -2.87 -5.01 -0.46
C ALA A 31 -1.95 -5.62 -1.52
N ASP A 32 -2.52 -6.44 -2.41
CA ASP A 32 -1.78 -7.01 -3.53
C ASP A 32 -1.46 -5.96 -4.61
N THR A 33 -0.59 -6.32 -5.56
CA THR A 33 -0.16 -5.44 -6.64
C THR A 33 -1.33 -4.89 -7.46
N SER A 34 -2.41 -5.66 -7.65
CA SER A 34 -3.58 -5.24 -8.43
C SER A 34 -4.41 -4.21 -7.67
N ALA A 35 -4.61 -4.42 -6.37
CA ALA A 35 -5.27 -3.48 -5.47
C ALA A 35 -4.50 -2.16 -5.40
N VAL A 36 -3.17 -2.24 -5.27
CA VAL A 36 -2.30 -1.05 -5.30
C VAL A 36 -2.43 -0.28 -6.62
N ALA A 37 -2.33 -0.96 -7.76
CA ALA A 37 -2.43 -0.32 -9.07
C ALA A 37 -3.79 0.37 -9.28
N ASN A 38 -4.88 -0.27 -8.83
CA ASN A 38 -6.23 0.29 -8.91
C ASN A 38 -6.39 1.52 -8.02
N ALA A 39 -5.90 1.48 -6.78
CA ALA A 39 -5.94 2.62 -5.87
C ALA A 39 -5.12 3.81 -6.41
N VAL A 40 -3.92 3.56 -6.94
CA VAL A 40 -3.11 4.60 -7.60
C VAL A 40 -3.87 5.21 -8.77
N LYS A 41 -4.48 4.39 -9.63
CA LYS A 41 -5.27 4.88 -10.77
C LYS A 41 -6.43 5.76 -10.31
N ALA A 42 -7.20 5.31 -9.32
CA ALA A 42 -8.34 6.06 -8.79
C ALA A 42 -7.90 7.42 -8.24
N VAL A 43 -6.84 7.45 -7.43
CA VAL A 43 -6.29 8.68 -6.85
C VAL A 43 -5.81 9.64 -7.94
N ILE A 44 -5.04 9.16 -8.92
CA ILE A 44 -4.55 9.97 -10.05
C ILE A 44 -5.70 10.56 -10.86
N THR A 45 -6.71 9.75 -11.22
CA THR A 45 -7.87 10.22 -11.97
C THR A 45 -8.64 11.30 -11.19
N SER A 46 -8.78 11.15 -9.87
CA SER A 46 -9.46 12.14 -9.03
C SER A 46 -8.66 13.42 -8.76
N ARG A 47 -7.35 13.42 -9.07
CA ARG A 47 -6.40 14.50 -8.74
C ARG A 47 -5.56 14.95 -9.94
N ALA A 48 -6.07 14.80 -11.16
CA ALA A 48 -5.32 15.15 -12.38
C ALA A 48 -4.82 16.60 -12.38
N ASP A 49 -5.70 17.56 -12.06
CA ASP A 49 -5.34 18.99 -12.02
C ASP A 49 -4.22 19.28 -11.00
N PHE A 50 -4.25 18.60 -9.85
CA PHE A 50 -3.22 18.72 -8.82
C PHE A 50 -1.86 18.20 -9.30
N ILE A 51 -1.86 17.14 -10.13
CA ILE A 51 -0.65 16.62 -10.76
C ILE A 51 -0.11 17.61 -11.79
N THR A 52 -0.96 18.20 -12.62
CA THR A 52 -0.54 19.22 -13.59
C THR A 52 0.04 20.46 -12.91
N GLU A 53 -0.53 20.90 -11.78
CA GLU A 53 -0.04 22.06 -11.02
C GLU A 53 1.30 21.79 -10.32
N ARG A 54 1.47 20.62 -9.70
CA ARG A 54 2.63 20.31 -8.85
C ARG A 54 3.70 19.44 -9.49
N GLY A 55 3.39 18.82 -10.62
CA GLY A 55 4.23 17.83 -11.27
C GLY A 55 4.68 16.72 -10.33
N MET A 56 5.97 16.41 -10.34
CA MET A 56 6.55 15.36 -9.49
C MET A 56 6.46 15.66 -7.98
N ALA A 57 6.24 16.91 -7.56
CA ALA A 57 6.03 17.23 -6.15
C ALA A 57 4.67 16.69 -5.62
N ALA A 58 3.78 16.24 -6.51
CA ALA A 58 2.52 15.60 -6.14
C ALA A 58 2.70 14.19 -5.54
N VAL A 59 3.83 13.52 -5.77
CA VAL A 59 4.06 12.11 -5.37
C VAL A 59 3.83 11.89 -3.87
N GLY A 60 4.42 12.73 -3.01
CA GLY A 60 4.30 12.58 -1.55
C GLY A 60 2.85 12.69 -1.05
N PRO A 61 2.14 13.79 -1.37
CA PRO A 61 0.72 13.93 -1.05
C PRO A 61 -0.18 12.81 -1.61
N LEU A 62 0.04 12.39 -2.86
CA LEU A 62 -0.73 11.31 -3.49
C LEU A 62 -0.45 9.95 -2.87
N MET A 63 0.79 9.68 -2.44
CA MET A 63 1.14 8.48 -1.69
C MET A 63 0.32 8.39 -0.40
N GLY A 64 0.19 9.49 0.35
CA GLY A 64 -0.64 9.52 1.55
C GLY A 64 -2.11 9.17 1.26
N MET A 65 -2.65 9.65 0.14
CA MET A 65 -4.02 9.33 -0.29
C MET A 65 -4.18 7.87 -0.71
N VAL A 66 -3.24 7.32 -1.49
CA VAL A 66 -3.26 5.90 -1.90
C VAL A 66 -3.14 4.98 -0.68
N MET A 67 -2.23 5.30 0.23
CA MET A 67 -2.06 4.53 1.47
C MET A 67 -3.34 4.57 2.32
N ALA A 68 -4.03 5.72 2.40
CA ALA A 68 -5.30 5.83 3.11
C ALA A 68 -6.41 4.99 2.46
N GLU A 69 -6.52 4.99 1.13
CA GLU A 69 -7.47 4.17 0.37
C GLU A 69 -7.29 2.67 0.65
N LEU A 70 -6.04 2.22 0.81
CA LEU A 70 -5.68 0.83 1.07
C LEU A 70 -5.64 0.49 2.57
N GLY A 71 -6.11 1.38 3.46
CA GLY A 71 -6.09 1.16 4.91
C GLY A 71 -4.69 1.03 5.51
N GLY A 72 -3.67 1.57 4.84
CA GLY A 72 -2.27 1.49 5.25
C GLY A 72 -1.61 0.12 5.03
N SER A 73 -2.29 -0.81 4.36
CA SER A 73 -1.86 -2.21 4.22
C SER A 73 -0.94 -2.48 3.02
N ALA A 74 -0.56 -1.46 2.26
CA ALA A 74 0.21 -1.60 1.03
C ALA A 74 1.72 -1.47 1.24
N ASP A 75 2.50 -2.06 0.34
CA ASP A 75 3.93 -1.79 0.23
C ASP A 75 4.17 -0.38 -0.33
N GLY A 76 4.68 0.52 0.52
CA GLY A 76 4.97 1.90 0.16
C GLY A 76 6.00 2.05 -0.96
N ALA A 77 6.93 1.10 -1.12
CA ALA A 77 7.90 1.12 -2.22
C ALA A 77 7.19 0.88 -3.56
N LEU A 78 6.31 -0.12 -3.61
CA LEU A 78 5.49 -0.42 -4.79
C LEU A 78 4.54 0.75 -5.13
N VAL A 79 3.87 1.32 -4.13
CA VAL A 79 3.01 2.51 -4.30
C VAL A 79 3.81 3.68 -4.89
N SER A 80 4.97 3.99 -4.32
CA SER A 80 5.86 5.08 -4.79
C SER A 80 6.33 4.84 -6.22
N GLN A 81 6.71 3.62 -6.58
CA GLN A 81 7.12 3.25 -7.92
C GLN A 81 6.00 3.53 -8.93
N ILE A 82 4.81 2.95 -8.72
CA ILE A 82 3.68 3.07 -9.64
C ILE A 82 3.23 4.53 -9.77
N LEU A 83 3.17 5.29 -8.65
CA LEU A 83 2.83 6.71 -8.68
C LEU A 83 3.80 7.52 -9.53
N ARG A 84 5.12 7.31 -9.36
CA ARG A 84 6.14 8.04 -10.12
C ARG A 84 6.07 7.74 -11.61
N GLU A 85 5.88 6.47 -11.97
CA GLU A 85 5.70 6.05 -13.36
C GLU A 85 4.50 6.76 -13.99
N LYS A 86 3.33 6.67 -13.35
CA LYS A 86 2.08 7.25 -13.87
C LYS A 86 2.09 8.77 -13.94
N ILE A 87 2.66 9.44 -12.93
CA ILE A 87 2.81 10.91 -12.96
C ILE A 87 3.78 11.31 -14.06
N SER A 88 4.89 10.58 -14.23
CA SER A 88 5.83 10.88 -15.32
C SER A 88 5.21 10.69 -16.70
N GLU A 89 4.29 9.73 -16.89
CA GLU A 89 3.54 9.57 -18.14
C GLU A 89 2.68 10.82 -18.40
N ILE A 90 1.89 11.25 -17.40
CA ILE A 90 1.01 12.43 -17.51
C ILE A 90 1.78 13.72 -17.84
N LEU A 91 2.99 13.89 -17.30
CA LEU A 91 3.80 15.11 -17.51
C LEU A 91 4.60 15.10 -18.82
N LYS A 92 4.66 13.98 -19.54
CA LYS A 92 5.33 13.87 -20.84
C LYS A 92 4.39 14.15 -22.02
N ASP A 93 3.08 14.08 -21.77
CA ASP A 93 2.02 14.47 -22.70
C ASP A 93 1.76 15.99 -22.64
#